data_AF-A0A377ZCG0-F1
#
_entry.id   AF-A0A377ZCG0-F1
#
_cell.length_a   1.000
_cell.length_b   1.000
_cell.length_c   1.000
_cell.angle_alpha   90.00
_cell.angle_beta   90.00
_cell.angle_gamma   90.00
#
_symmetry.space_group_name_H-M   'P 1'
#
loop_
_entity.id
_entity.type
_entity.pdbx_description
1 polymer ?
#
loop_
_entity_poly.entity_id
_entity_poly.type
_entity_poly.pdbx_seq_one_letter_code
_entity_poly.pdbx_strand_id
1 'polypeptide(L)'
;MPILDWTRTDLEYELPDGSRALRFDQIAFAAFELHILKRPGAEADYSEEEQRQAEVYFKAMSEADIDKLTRNIIAGLPGAEEGYTLDQFRARLAEYDHIDKAQLRENMAYFLRAIVPVCEEVGIRLAVHPDDPPRPILGLPRIVSTIEDMQWLKETVDSINNGFTMCTGSYGVRADNDLVKMVETFGDRIHFTHLRSTCREANPKTFHEAAHLSGDVNMVAVVDAILREEQRRKQAGDLRPIPFRPDHGHQMLDDLRKKTNPGYSAIGRLKGMAEVRGVELALKMTKYPELL
;
A
#
# COMPACT_ATOMS: atom_id res chain seq x y z
N MET A 1 6.32 -2.85 7.74
CA MET A 1 5.05 -3.38 8.28
C MET A 1 5.35 -4.55 9.20
N PRO A 2 4.89 -4.55 10.48
CA PRO A 2 5.12 -5.67 11.39
C PRO A 2 4.19 -6.85 11.08
N ILE A 3 4.76 -8.06 11.02
CA ILE A 3 4.10 -9.38 10.80
C ILE A 3 3.40 -9.51 9.44
N LEU A 4 2.42 -8.66 9.14
CA LEU A 4 1.71 -8.68 7.85
C LEU A 4 2.22 -7.58 6.94
N ASP A 5 2.60 -7.99 5.73
CA ASP A 5 2.83 -7.10 4.59
C ASP A 5 1.49 -6.48 4.11
N TRP A 6 1.39 -6.14 2.83
CA TRP A 6 0.16 -5.64 2.23
C TRP A 6 -1.00 -6.63 2.42
N THR A 7 -2.17 -6.13 2.83
CA THR A 7 -3.29 -6.96 3.32
C THR A 7 -4.57 -6.72 2.52
N ARG A 8 -5.27 -7.80 2.12
CA ARG A 8 -6.58 -7.79 1.45
C ARG A 8 -7.45 -8.93 2.00
N THR A 9 -8.76 -8.79 1.94
CA THR A 9 -9.71 -9.81 2.42
C THR A 9 -10.28 -10.64 1.28
N ASP A 10 -10.40 -10.05 0.09
CA ASP A 10 -10.86 -10.71 -1.12
C ASP A 10 -9.86 -10.48 -2.26
N LEU A 11 -9.49 -11.57 -2.93
CA LEU A 11 -8.50 -11.60 -4.00
C LEU A 11 -9.14 -11.82 -5.38
N GLU A 12 -10.46 -11.99 -5.43
CA GLU A 12 -11.23 -12.31 -6.62
C GLU A 12 -12.51 -11.45 -6.73
N TYR A 13 -12.51 -10.24 -6.17
CA TYR A 13 -13.67 -9.36 -6.16
C TYR A 13 -14.08 -8.98 -7.60
N GLU A 14 -15.24 -9.45 -8.06
CA GLU A 14 -15.71 -9.23 -9.43
C GLU A 14 -16.25 -7.80 -9.60
N LEU A 15 -15.73 -7.10 -10.61
CA LEU A 15 -16.17 -5.77 -11.00
C LEU A 15 -17.31 -5.85 -12.03
N PRO A 16 -18.06 -4.75 -12.26
CA PRO A 16 -19.19 -4.75 -13.20
C PRO A 16 -18.85 -5.14 -14.65
N ASP A 17 -17.58 -5.04 -15.05
CA ASP A 17 -17.10 -5.44 -16.38
C ASP A 17 -16.67 -6.93 -16.47
N GLY A 18 -16.79 -7.68 -15.38
CA GLY A 18 -16.40 -9.09 -15.27
C GLY A 18 -14.91 -9.32 -15.00
N SER A 19 -14.10 -8.25 -14.86
CA SER A 19 -12.73 -8.38 -14.35
C SER A 19 -12.72 -8.61 -12.84
N ARG A 20 -11.60 -9.11 -12.30
CA ARG A 20 -11.43 -9.32 -10.85
C ARG A 20 -10.38 -8.38 -10.28
N ALA A 21 -10.72 -7.75 -9.14
CA ALA A 21 -9.88 -6.87 -8.37
C ALA A 21 -9.54 -7.47 -7.00
N LEU A 22 -8.55 -6.87 -6.34
CA LEU A 22 -8.30 -7.13 -4.92
C LEU A 22 -9.13 -6.13 -4.10
N ARG A 23 -9.63 -6.57 -2.96
CA ARG A 23 -10.48 -5.76 -2.09
C ARG A 23 -10.13 -5.99 -0.63
N PHE A 24 -10.09 -4.89 0.12
CA PHE A 24 -10.10 -4.90 1.58
C PHE A 24 -11.52 -4.53 2.01
N ASP A 25 -12.25 -5.51 2.54
CA ASP A 25 -13.54 -5.31 3.17
C ASP A 25 -13.36 -5.15 4.67
N GLN A 26 -13.67 -3.95 5.19
CA GLN A 26 -13.59 -3.66 6.60
C GLN A 26 -14.44 -4.60 7.46
N ILE A 27 -15.61 -5.03 6.97
CA ILE A 27 -16.52 -5.90 7.72
C ILE A 27 -16.03 -7.34 7.69
N ALA A 28 -15.50 -7.81 6.55
CA ALA A 28 -14.86 -9.12 6.51
C ALA A 28 -13.61 -9.17 7.41
N PHE A 29 -12.80 -8.11 7.41
CA PHE A 29 -11.63 -8.02 8.29
C PHE A 29 -12.03 -8.00 9.77
N ALA A 30 -13.08 -7.25 10.13
CA ALA A 30 -13.66 -7.26 11.47
C ALA A 30 -14.19 -8.65 11.87
N ALA A 31 -14.89 -9.34 10.97
CA ALA A 31 -15.36 -10.70 11.21
C ALA A 31 -14.21 -11.68 11.44
N PHE A 32 -13.13 -11.56 10.66
CA PHE A 32 -11.90 -12.30 10.90
C PHE A 32 -11.33 -12.01 12.29
N GLU A 33 -11.13 -10.74 12.64
CA GLU A 33 -10.43 -10.36 13.85
C GLU A 33 -11.23 -10.72 15.12
N LEU A 34 -12.54 -10.47 15.11
CA LEU A 34 -13.44 -10.66 16.26
C LEU A 34 -13.90 -12.11 16.43
N HIS A 35 -14.17 -12.84 15.34
CA HIS A 35 -14.85 -14.14 15.41
C HIS A 35 -14.00 -15.34 14.99
N ILE A 36 -12.97 -15.14 14.15
CA ILE A 36 -12.06 -16.22 13.70
C ILE A 36 -10.77 -16.19 14.51
N LEU A 37 -10.02 -15.10 14.43
CA LEU A 37 -8.79 -14.88 15.19
C LEU A 37 -9.10 -14.74 16.68
N LYS A 38 -10.19 -14.05 17.02
CA LYS A 38 -10.63 -13.75 18.39
C LYS A 38 -9.54 -13.03 19.18
N ARG A 39 -8.97 -11.97 18.59
CA ARG A 39 -7.92 -11.20 19.26
C ARG A 39 -8.50 -10.46 20.48
N PRO A 40 -7.94 -10.61 21.68
CA PRO A 40 -8.43 -9.91 22.86
C PRO A 40 -8.40 -8.39 22.69
N GLY A 41 -9.52 -7.72 22.99
CA GLY A 41 -9.64 -6.26 22.96
C GLY A 41 -9.79 -5.65 21.57
N ALA A 42 -9.95 -6.48 20.53
CA ALA A 42 -10.13 -6.01 19.15
C ALA A 42 -11.43 -5.21 18.95
N GLU A 43 -12.42 -5.39 19.82
CA GLU A 43 -13.67 -4.63 19.82
C GLU A 43 -13.42 -3.11 19.86
N ALA A 44 -12.33 -2.66 20.49
CA ALA A 44 -11.97 -1.25 20.60
C ALA A 44 -11.60 -0.59 19.25
N ASP A 45 -11.24 -1.39 18.23
CA ASP A 45 -10.82 -0.89 16.91
C ASP A 45 -12.00 -0.67 15.94
N TYR A 46 -13.20 -1.11 16.34
CA TYR A 46 -14.41 -1.10 15.53
C TYR A 46 -15.56 -0.38 16.22
N SER A 47 -16.34 0.36 15.44
CA SER A 47 -17.60 0.93 15.93
C SER A 47 -18.62 -0.17 16.28
N GLU A 48 -19.61 0.15 17.12
CA GLU A 48 -20.70 -0.78 17.45
C GLU A 48 -21.42 -1.28 16.18
N GLU A 49 -21.57 -0.41 15.17
CA GLU A 49 -22.15 -0.80 13.88
C GLU A 49 -21.29 -1.84 13.16
N GLU A 50 -19.98 -1.62 13.04
CA GLU A 50 -19.06 -2.56 12.42
C GLU A 50 -19.02 -3.90 13.17
N GLN A 51 -19.09 -3.89 14.51
CA GLN A 51 -19.15 -5.11 15.31
C GLN A 51 -20.42 -5.93 15.03
N ARG A 52 -21.58 -5.28 14.96
CA ARG A 52 -22.85 -5.96 14.60
C ARG A 52 -22.82 -6.50 13.18
N GLN A 53 -22.31 -5.73 12.23
CA GLN A 53 -22.17 -6.15 10.84
C GLN A 53 -21.20 -7.33 10.71
N ALA A 54 -20.08 -7.32 11.44
CA ALA A 54 -19.11 -8.41 11.47
C ALA A 54 -19.70 -9.70 12.02
N GLU A 55 -20.53 -9.63 13.07
CA GLU A 55 -21.22 -10.80 13.62
C GLU A 55 -22.21 -11.41 12.62
N VAL A 56 -23.01 -10.56 11.96
CA VAL A 56 -23.93 -11.00 10.90
C VAL A 56 -23.17 -11.61 9.73
N TYR A 57 -22.09 -10.96 9.30
CA TYR A 57 -21.22 -11.44 8.23
C TYR A 57 -20.66 -12.82 8.57
N PHE A 58 -20.07 -12.99 9.76
CA PHE A 58 -19.50 -14.25 10.22
C PHE A 58 -20.54 -15.38 10.30
N LYS A 59 -21.73 -15.11 10.84
CA LYS A 59 -22.80 -16.11 10.95
C LYS A 59 -23.32 -16.60 9.58
N ALA A 60 -23.13 -15.80 8.53
CA ALA A 60 -23.50 -16.17 7.17
C ALA A 60 -22.40 -16.93 6.41
N MET A 61 -21.16 -16.96 6.92
CA MET A 61 -20.04 -17.63 6.28
C MET A 61 -20.15 -19.16 6.39
N SER A 62 -19.80 -19.85 5.30
CA SER A 62 -19.51 -21.28 5.37
C SER A 62 -18.10 -21.53 5.94
N GLU A 63 -17.81 -22.78 6.31
CA GLU A 63 -16.45 -23.18 6.73
C GLU A 63 -15.41 -22.89 5.62
N ALA A 64 -15.79 -23.11 4.35
CA ALA A 64 -14.94 -22.79 3.21
C ALA A 64 -14.66 -21.29 3.07
N ASP A 65 -15.62 -20.43 3.41
CA ASP A 65 -15.45 -18.98 3.40
C ASP A 65 -14.52 -18.54 4.54
N ILE A 66 -14.66 -19.12 5.72
CA ILE A 66 -13.78 -18.86 6.89
C ILE A 66 -12.34 -19.22 6.54
N ASP A 67 -12.14 -20.39 5.94
CA ASP A 67 -10.84 -20.85 5.47
C ASP A 67 -10.26 -19.95 4.38
N LYS A 68 -11.08 -19.52 3.40
CA LYS A 68 -10.65 -18.62 2.33
C LYS A 68 -10.23 -17.26 2.89
N LEU A 69 -11.05 -16.64 3.74
CA LEU A 69 -10.75 -15.36 4.36
C LEU A 69 -9.49 -15.44 5.22
N THR A 70 -9.37 -16.49 6.03
CA THR A 70 -8.19 -16.73 6.87
C THR A 70 -6.93 -16.80 6.00
N ARG A 71 -6.92 -17.65 4.96
CA ARG A 71 -5.77 -17.75 4.04
C ARG A 71 -5.45 -16.42 3.37
N ASN A 72 -6.45 -15.66 2.92
CA ASN A 72 -6.22 -14.38 2.26
C ASN A 72 -5.50 -13.37 3.18
N ILE A 73 -5.79 -13.39 4.48
CA ILE A 73 -5.21 -12.45 5.45
C ILE A 73 -3.83 -12.90 5.94
N ILE A 74 -3.61 -14.19 6.25
CA ILE A 74 -2.41 -14.65 6.96
C ILE A 74 -1.41 -15.47 6.14
N ALA A 75 -1.75 -15.90 4.91
CA ALA A 75 -0.87 -16.80 4.14
C ALA A 75 0.19 -16.06 3.29
N GLY A 76 0.26 -14.73 3.37
CA GLY A 76 1.17 -13.91 2.57
C GLY A 76 0.67 -13.72 1.14
N LEU A 77 0.51 -12.47 0.72
CA LEU A 77 0.19 -12.12 -0.67
C LEU A 77 1.47 -12.07 -1.52
N PRO A 78 1.41 -12.11 -2.87
CA PRO A 78 2.62 -12.08 -3.70
C PRO A 78 3.60 -10.97 -3.31
N GLY A 79 4.86 -11.36 -3.07
CA GLY A 79 5.90 -10.46 -2.56
C GLY A 79 6.08 -10.50 -1.04
N ALA A 80 5.15 -11.07 -0.27
CA ALA A 80 5.31 -11.33 1.15
C ALA A 80 6.21 -12.56 1.37
N GLU A 81 7.06 -12.50 2.39
CA GLU A 81 8.02 -13.57 2.72
C GLU A 81 7.50 -14.58 3.75
N GLU A 82 6.28 -14.39 4.30
CA GLU A 82 5.78 -15.14 5.46
C GLU A 82 4.35 -15.67 5.26
N GLY A 83 4.09 -16.89 5.75
CA GLY A 83 2.75 -17.48 5.80
C GLY A 83 2.53 -18.26 7.11
N TYR A 84 1.36 -18.10 7.73
CA TYR A 84 1.08 -18.57 9.09
C TYR A 84 -0.15 -19.48 9.18
N THR A 85 -0.15 -20.41 10.13
CA THR A 85 -1.41 -20.93 10.72
C THR A 85 -1.99 -19.93 11.71
N LEU A 86 -3.28 -20.04 12.07
CA LEU A 86 -3.90 -19.12 13.05
C LEU A 86 -3.18 -19.09 14.40
N ASP A 87 -2.75 -20.25 14.92
CA ASP A 87 -2.07 -20.29 16.23
C ASP A 87 -0.65 -19.72 16.16
N GLN A 88 0.07 -19.98 15.08
CA GLN A 88 1.37 -19.31 14.84
C GLN A 88 1.17 -17.81 14.70
N PHE A 89 0.10 -17.37 14.03
CA PHE A 89 -0.20 -15.96 13.85
C PHE A 89 -0.51 -15.28 15.20
N ARG A 90 -1.32 -15.91 16.06
CA ARG A 90 -1.55 -15.42 17.44
C ARG A 90 -0.26 -15.31 18.24
N ALA A 91 0.59 -16.33 18.16
CA ALA A 91 1.88 -16.33 18.86
C ALA A 91 2.78 -15.18 18.38
N ARG A 92 2.81 -14.91 17.06
CA ARG A 92 3.54 -13.76 16.50
C ARG A 92 2.97 -12.43 16.94
N LEU A 93 1.65 -12.26 16.98
CA LEU A 93 1.02 -11.03 17.48
C LEU A 93 1.45 -10.74 18.93
N ALA A 94 1.50 -11.76 19.78
CA ALA A 94 1.90 -11.61 21.19
C ALA A 94 3.35 -11.11 21.37
N GLU A 95 4.24 -11.33 20.39
CA GLU A 95 5.61 -10.77 20.43
C GLU A 95 5.61 -9.23 20.38
N TYR A 96 4.52 -8.61 19.92
CA TYR A 96 4.36 -7.16 19.79
C TYR A 96 3.52 -6.51 20.90
N ASP A 97 3.04 -7.26 21.91
CA ASP A 97 2.18 -6.74 22.99
C ASP A 97 2.79 -5.56 23.77
N HIS A 98 4.12 -5.44 23.76
CA HIS A 98 4.87 -4.38 24.42
C HIS A 98 5.51 -3.38 23.44
N ILE A 99 5.16 -3.45 22.15
CA ILE A 99 5.71 -2.61 21.08
C ILE A 99 4.61 -1.68 20.56
N ASP A 100 4.57 -0.47 21.12
CA ASP A 100 3.69 0.60 20.61
C ASP A 100 4.31 1.33 19.40
N LYS A 101 3.63 2.39 18.93
CA LYS A 101 4.11 3.21 17.80
C LYS A 101 5.50 3.80 18.06
N ALA A 102 5.78 4.24 19.29
CA ALA A 102 7.06 4.86 19.64
C ALA A 102 8.18 3.83 19.66
N GLN A 103 7.95 2.68 20.29
CA GLN A 103 8.93 1.60 20.33
C GLN A 103 9.21 1.04 18.93
N LEU A 104 8.19 0.88 18.06
CA LEU A 104 8.43 0.44 16.68
C LEU A 104 9.25 1.47 15.89
N ARG A 105 9.04 2.76 16.14
CA ARG A 105 9.86 3.84 15.57
C ARG A 105 11.32 3.77 16.04
N GLU A 106 11.57 3.52 17.32
CA GLU A 106 12.94 3.34 17.82
C GLU A 106 13.63 2.13 17.18
N ASN A 107 12.90 1.01 17.00
CA ASN A 107 13.41 -0.16 16.30
C ASN A 107 13.78 0.16 14.83
N MET A 108 12.92 0.91 14.13
CA MET A 108 13.20 1.38 12.77
C MET A 108 14.38 2.37 12.73
N ALA A 109 14.48 3.28 13.70
CA ALA A 109 15.58 4.23 13.79
C ALA A 109 16.92 3.52 13.99
N TYR A 110 16.96 2.49 14.84
CA TYR A 110 18.14 1.63 15.00
C TYR A 110 18.57 1.00 13.67
N PHE A 111 17.63 0.41 12.93
CA PHE A 111 17.89 -0.16 11.60
C PHE A 111 18.43 0.89 10.62
N LEU A 112 17.77 2.04 10.49
CA LEU A 112 18.14 3.10 9.54
C LEU A 112 19.54 3.67 9.84
N ARG A 113 19.85 3.93 11.12
CA ARG A 113 21.16 4.43 11.53
C ARG A 113 22.30 3.46 11.20
N ALA A 114 22.02 2.16 11.15
CA ALA A 114 23.00 1.15 10.76
C ALA A 114 23.13 1.03 9.24
N ILE A 115 22.02 1.01 8.49
CA ILE A 115 22.02 0.67 7.07
C ILE A 115 22.27 1.86 6.14
N VAL A 116 21.76 3.06 6.47
CA VAL A 116 21.84 4.23 5.59
C VAL A 116 23.30 4.65 5.31
N PRO A 117 24.23 4.66 6.30
CA PRO A 117 25.63 4.96 6.02
C PRO A 117 26.27 3.99 5.03
N VAL A 118 25.93 2.70 5.12
CA VAL A 118 26.41 1.68 4.16
C VAL A 118 25.85 1.96 2.76
N CYS A 119 24.56 2.29 2.67
CA CYS A 119 23.94 2.67 1.40
C CYS A 119 24.59 3.90 0.77
N GLU A 120 24.98 4.88 1.59
CA GLU A 120 25.72 6.07 1.13
C GLU A 120 27.11 5.70 0.59
N GLU A 121 27.87 4.87 1.32
CA GLU A 121 29.21 4.42 0.91
C GLU A 121 29.21 3.72 -0.45
N VAL A 122 28.21 2.87 -0.72
CA VAL A 122 28.14 2.05 -1.94
C VAL A 122 27.22 2.64 -3.03
N GLY A 123 26.66 3.82 -2.80
CA GLY A 123 25.80 4.50 -3.78
C GLY A 123 24.40 3.90 -3.98
N ILE A 124 23.89 3.14 -3.00
CA ILE A 124 22.52 2.60 -2.99
C ILE A 124 21.56 3.63 -2.40
N ARG A 125 20.37 3.78 -2.99
CA ARG A 125 19.29 4.61 -2.44
C ARG A 125 18.15 3.72 -1.97
N LEU A 126 17.82 3.81 -0.69
CA LEU A 126 16.67 3.12 -0.11
C LEU A 126 15.38 3.84 -0.51
N ALA A 127 14.33 3.07 -0.77
CA ALA A 127 13.03 3.58 -1.15
C ALA A 127 11.95 2.88 -0.31
N VAL A 128 11.78 3.29 0.95
CA VAL A 128 10.83 2.63 1.86
C VAL A 128 9.41 2.72 1.31
N HIS A 129 8.71 1.59 1.27
CA HIS A 129 7.32 1.51 0.84
C HIS A 129 6.38 1.80 2.02
N PRO A 130 5.24 2.51 1.81
CA PRO A 130 4.25 2.70 2.85
C PRO A 130 3.60 1.41 3.33
N ASP A 131 2.97 1.48 4.50
CA ASP A 131 2.08 0.43 4.98
C ASP A 131 0.81 0.32 4.09
N ASP A 132 0.31 -0.89 3.83
CA ASP A 132 -0.90 -1.13 3.01
C ASP A 132 -1.87 -2.13 3.69
N PRO A 133 -3.01 -1.70 4.27
CA PRO A 133 -3.47 -0.33 4.33
C PRO A 133 -2.64 0.55 5.29
N PRO A 134 -2.57 1.87 5.06
CA PRO A 134 -1.81 2.83 5.88
C PRO A 134 -2.53 3.18 7.20
N ARG A 135 -2.83 2.19 8.01
CA ARG A 135 -3.44 2.35 9.33
C ARG A 135 -3.06 1.17 10.23
N PRO A 136 -3.02 1.35 11.57
CA PRO A 136 -2.90 0.24 12.49
C PRO A 136 -3.99 -0.82 12.25
N ILE A 137 -3.61 -2.09 12.31
CA ILE A 137 -4.50 -3.25 12.19
C ILE A 137 -4.01 -4.33 13.16
N LEU A 138 -4.91 -5.18 13.68
CA LEU A 138 -4.55 -6.29 14.57
C LEU A 138 -3.85 -5.88 15.87
N GLY A 139 -4.10 -4.66 16.36
CA GLY A 139 -3.38 -4.09 17.50
C GLY A 139 -1.91 -3.72 17.22
N LEU A 140 -1.43 -3.87 15.98
CA LEU A 140 -0.05 -3.57 15.61
C LEU A 140 0.10 -2.11 15.13
N PRO A 141 1.17 -1.41 15.56
CA PRO A 141 1.48 -0.09 15.00
C PRO A 141 1.94 -0.21 13.53
N ARG A 142 1.52 0.77 12.72
CA ARG A 142 2.01 0.99 11.35
C ARG A 142 2.57 2.42 11.28
N ILE A 143 3.82 2.56 10.84
CA ILE A 143 4.68 3.74 11.08
C ILE A 143 5.21 4.40 9.80
N VAL A 144 4.72 3.98 8.64
CA VAL A 144 4.99 4.60 7.32
C VAL A 144 3.64 4.75 6.61
N SER A 145 2.73 5.51 7.23
CA SER A 145 1.32 5.60 6.81
C SER A 145 0.88 7.02 6.43
N THR A 146 1.55 8.05 6.96
CA THR A 146 1.19 9.46 6.77
C THR A 146 2.39 10.34 6.39
N ILE A 147 2.12 11.61 6.07
CA ILE A 147 3.16 12.59 5.75
C ILE A 147 4.06 12.89 6.96
N GLU A 148 3.52 12.82 8.18
CA GLU A 148 4.27 12.97 9.43
C GLU A 148 5.22 11.79 9.67
N ASP A 149 4.86 10.59 9.23
CA ASP A 149 5.75 9.43 9.27
C ASP A 149 6.92 9.60 8.27
N MET A 150 6.66 10.16 7.07
CA MET A 150 7.71 10.51 6.11
C MET A 150 8.66 11.57 6.69
N GLN A 151 8.12 12.60 7.34
CA GLN A 151 8.92 13.63 8.02
C GLN A 151 9.81 13.01 9.12
N TRP A 152 9.23 12.16 9.97
CA TRP A 152 9.97 11.48 11.03
C TRP A 152 11.10 10.61 10.48
N LEU A 153 10.88 9.86 9.39
CA LEU A 153 11.92 9.06 8.72
C LEU A 153 13.08 9.92 8.22
N LYS A 154 12.76 11.06 7.58
CA LYS A 154 13.75 12.03 7.11
C LYS A 154 14.59 12.59 8.27
N GLU A 155 13.94 12.99 9.37
CA GLU A 155 14.61 13.56 10.55
C GLU A 155 15.46 12.53 11.31
N THR A 156 15.08 11.25 11.23
CA THR A 156 15.80 10.17 11.93
C THR A 156 17.19 9.93 11.33
N VAL A 157 17.32 9.98 10.00
CA VAL A 157 18.60 9.97 9.28
C VAL A 157 18.50 10.87 8.04
N ASP A 158 19.08 12.07 8.15
CA ASP A 158 19.04 13.09 7.09
C ASP A 158 20.10 12.85 6.00
N SER A 159 19.95 11.78 5.23
CA SER A 159 20.77 11.47 4.05
C SER A 159 19.87 11.19 2.86
N ILE A 160 20.25 11.65 1.65
CA ILE A 160 19.45 11.45 0.43
C ILE A 160 19.25 9.96 0.10
N ASN A 161 20.12 9.09 0.63
CA ASN A 161 20.04 7.64 0.48
C ASN A 161 18.94 7.01 1.36
N ASN A 162 18.38 7.76 2.31
CA ASN A 162 17.16 7.44 3.07
C ASN A 162 15.95 8.12 2.41
N GLY A 163 15.31 7.40 1.49
CA GLY A 163 14.18 7.93 0.71
C GLY A 163 13.00 6.97 0.63
N PHE A 164 12.08 7.31 -0.28
CA PHE A 164 10.72 6.79 -0.30
C PHE A 164 10.36 6.13 -1.63
N THR A 165 9.57 5.07 -1.54
CA THR A 165 8.69 4.65 -2.63
C THR A 165 7.36 5.38 -2.47
N MET A 166 7.02 6.25 -3.43
CA MET A 166 5.70 6.90 -3.47
C MET A 166 4.69 5.92 -4.08
N CYS A 167 4.01 5.14 -3.22
CA CYS A 167 2.91 4.28 -3.64
C CYS A 167 1.57 5.00 -3.44
N THR A 168 1.02 5.50 -4.54
CA THR A 168 -0.26 6.22 -4.54
C THR A 168 -1.42 5.34 -4.12
N GLY A 169 -1.37 4.06 -4.45
CA GLY A 169 -2.40 3.10 -4.07
C GLY A 169 -2.41 2.71 -2.60
N SER A 170 -1.30 2.87 -1.88
CA SER A 170 -1.24 2.62 -0.44
C SER A 170 -1.58 3.89 0.33
N TYR A 171 -0.81 4.98 0.13
CA TYR A 171 -1.07 6.25 0.80
C TYR A 171 -2.49 6.78 0.50
N GLY A 172 -2.97 6.59 -0.73
CA GLY A 172 -4.29 7.07 -1.19
C GLY A 172 -5.49 6.31 -0.64
N VAL A 173 -5.30 5.22 0.13
CA VAL A 173 -6.41 4.54 0.83
C VAL A 173 -7.10 5.49 1.80
N ARG A 174 -6.37 6.43 2.40
CA ARG A 174 -6.93 7.40 3.35
C ARG A 174 -7.14 8.75 2.67
N ALA A 175 -8.24 9.41 2.98
CA ALA A 175 -8.56 10.72 2.41
C ALA A 175 -7.75 11.87 3.02
N ASP A 176 -7.15 11.68 4.20
CA ASP A 176 -6.31 12.68 4.88
C ASP A 176 -4.88 12.78 4.31
N ASN A 177 -4.47 11.84 3.45
CA ASN A 177 -3.20 11.89 2.75
C ASN A 177 -3.32 12.69 1.44
N ASP A 178 -2.78 13.91 1.43
CA ASP A 178 -2.60 14.70 0.21
C ASP A 178 -1.34 14.23 -0.55
N LEU A 179 -1.56 13.39 -1.56
CA LEU A 179 -0.48 12.76 -2.32
C LEU A 179 0.37 13.77 -3.10
N VAL A 180 -0.24 14.84 -3.62
CA VAL A 180 0.48 15.87 -4.37
C VAL A 180 1.40 16.61 -3.40
N LYS A 181 0.88 17.02 -2.25
CA LYS A 181 1.68 17.67 -1.20
C LYS A 181 2.81 16.76 -0.70
N MET A 182 2.57 15.46 -0.54
CA MET A 182 3.62 14.50 -0.18
C MET A 182 4.74 14.46 -1.24
N VAL A 183 4.40 14.43 -2.53
CA VAL A 183 5.38 14.50 -3.63
C VAL A 183 6.13 15.82 -3.61
N GLU A 184 5.44 16.95 -3.45
CA GLU A 184 6.07 18.28 -3.42
C GLU A 184 7.00 18.45 -2.20
N THR A 185 6.67 17.85 -1.06
CA THR A 185 7.44 17.99 0.19
C THR A 185 8.68 17.10 0.21
N PHE A 186 8.58 15.87 -0.32
CA PHE A 186 9.62 14.85 -0.23
C PHE A 186 10.18 14.43 -1.60
N GLY A 187 9.92 15.20 -2.65
CA GLY A 187 10.28 14.89 -4.03
C GLY A 187 11.77 14.60 -4.22
N ASP A 188 12.65 15.31 -3.51
CA ASP A 188 14.10 15.09 -3.53
C ASP A 188 14.51 13.66 -3.13
N ARG A 189 13.66 13.01 -2.31
CA ARG A 189 13.86 11.69 -1.71
C ARG A 189 12.94 10.61 -2.27
N ILE A 190 12.07 10.91 -3.22
CA ILE A 190 11.31 9.87 -3.92
C ILE A 190 12.24 9.20 -4.93
N HIS A 191 12.58 7.93 -4.67
CA HIS A 191 13.48 7.15 -5.51
C HIS A 191 12.77 6.09 -6.34
N PHE A 192 11.49 5.85 -6.05
CA PHE A 192 10.65 4.92 -6.80
C PHE A 192 9.18 5.29 -6.64
N THR A 193 8.34 4.95 -7.63
CA THR A 193 6.89 5.16 -7.55
C THR A 193 6.11 3.91 -7.93
N HIS A 194 5.03 3.67 -7.19
CA HIS A 194 3.99 2.71 -7.56
C HIS A 194 2.76 3.52 -7.92
N LEU A 195 2.46 3.59 -9.22
CA LEU A 195 1.39 4.43 -9.75
C LEU A 195 0.17 3.56 -10.06
N ARG A 196 -0.66 3.35 -9.03
CA ARG A 196 -1.99 2.71 -9.10
C ARG A 196 -3.01 3.51 -8.29
N SER A 197 -4.28 3.09 -8.32
CA SER A 197 -5.35 3.77 -7.58
C SER A 197 -6.26 2.75 -6.88
N THR A 198 -6.73 3.10 -5.69
CA THR A 198 -7.80 2.40 -4.98
C THR A 198 -9.09 3.22 -5.03
N CYS A 199 -10.22 2.61 -4.75
CA CYS A 199 -11.50 3.29 -4.58
C CYS A 199 -12.10 2.90 -3.23
N ARG A 200 -12.26 3.88 -2.33
CA ARG A 200 -13.01 3.73 -1.08
C ARG A 200 -14.49 3.54 -1.37
N GLU A 201 -15.13 2.75 -0.54
CA GLU A 201 -16.57 2.46 -0.64
C GLU A 201 -17.37 3.24 0.41
N ALA A 202 -18.65 2.89 0.60
CA ALA A 202 -19.53 3.54 1.55
C ALA A 202 -18.96 3.56 2.98
N ASN A 203 -18.34 2.45 3.42
CA ASN A 203 -17.45 2.47 4.58
C ASN A 203 -16.06 2.96 4.12
N PRO A 204 -15.54 4.09 4.61
CA PRO A 204 -14.29 4.67 4.13
C PRO A 204 -13.04 3.82 4.45
N LYS A 205 -13.14 2.80 5.31
CA LYS A 205 -12.07 1.83 5.57
C LYS A 205 -12.11 0.65 4.59
N THR A 206 -13.23 0.43 3.91
CA THR A 206 -13.38 -0.54 2.82
C THR A 206 -12.92 0.08 1.51
N PHE A 207 -12.10 -0.65 0.75
CA PHE A 207 -11.63 -0.21 -0.55
C PHE A 207 -11.29 -1.39 -1.47
N HIS A 208 -11.39 -1.18 -2.77
CA HIS A 208 -10.89 -2.11 -3.79
C HIS A 208 -9.86 -1.45 -4.70
N GLU A 209 -9.04 -2.27 -5.36
CA GLU A 209 -8.15 -1.79 -6.43
C GLU A 209 -9.00 -1.28 -7.60
N ALA A 210 -8.83 -0.01 -7.96
CA ALA A 210 -9.55 0.61 -9.06
C ALA A 210 -8.77 0.49 -10.37
N ALA A 211 -9.39 0.84 -11.49
CA ALA A 211 -8.63 1.15 -12.70
C ALA A 211 -7.73 2.37 -12.44
N HIS A 212 -6.53 2.40 -13.02
CA HIS A 212 -5.47 3.36 -12.68
C HIS A 212 -5.88 4.83 -12.75
N LEU A 213 -6.82 5.18 -13.63
CA LEU A 213 -7.32 6.54 -13.84
C LEU A 213 -8.73 6.80 -13.28
N SER A 214 -9.34 5.82 -12.61
CA SER A 214 -10.76 5.89 -12.20
C SER A 214 -11.01 5.68 -10.70
N GLY A 215 -9.95 5.63 -9.88
CA GLY A 215 -10.07 5.56 -8.41
C GLY A 215 -9.95 6.93 -7.74
N ASP A 216 -9.68 6.92 -6.44
CA ASP A 216 -9.55 8.12 -5.59
C ASP A 216 -8.31 8.96 -5.92
N VAL A 217 -7.26 8.34 -6.48
CA VAL A 217 -6.03 9.04 -6.85
C VAL A 217 -6.28 9.91 -8.08
N ASN A 218 -6.07 11.22 -7.96
CA ASN A 218 -5.92 12.10 -9.12
C ASN A 218 -4.56 11.85 -9.79
N MET A 219 -4.50 10.82 -10.63
CA MET A 219 -3.26 10.34 -11.25
C MET A 219 -2.58 11.43 -12.09
N VAL A 220 -3.35 12.28 -12.76
CA VAL A 220 -2.81 13.39 -13.57
C VAL A 220 -2.06 14.38 -12.67
N ALA A 221 -2.63 14.76 -11.53
CA ALA A 221 -1.99 15.69 -10.60
C ALA A 221 -0.73 15.09 -9.95
N VAL A 222 -0.77 13.80 -9.60
CA VAL A 222 0.42 13.12 -9.04
C VAL A 222 1.56 13.04 -10.07
N VAL A 223 1.25 12.63 -11.31
CA VAL A 223 2.26 12.58 -12.38
C VAL A 223 2.81 13.98 -12.70
N ASP A 224 1.97 15.01 -12.70
CA ASP A 224 2.42 16.40 -12.85
C ASP A 224 3.41 16.82 -11.76
N ALA A 225 3.14 16.46 -10.49
CA ALA A 225 4.04 16.76 -9.37
C ALA A 225 5.37 15.99 -9.48
N ILE A 226 5.34 14.72 -9.91
CA ILE A 226 6.54 13.91 -10.16
C ILE A 226 7.39 14.52 -11.27
N LEU A 227 6.77 14.90 -12.40
CA LEU A 227 7.48 15.52 -13.53
C LEU A 227 8.08 16.87 -13.15
N ARG A 228 7.40 17.66 -12.31
CA ARG A 228 7.95 18.90 -11.77
C ARG A 228 9.21 18.64 -10.94
N GLU A 229 9.24 17.58 -10.14
CA GLU A 229 10.44 17.18 -9.42
C GLU A 229 11.55 16.71 -10.36
N GLU A 230 11.26 15.90 -11.37
CA GLU A 230 12.25 15.48 -12.37
C GLU A 230 12.85 16.67 -13.13
N GLN A 231 12.02 17.66 -13.50
CA GLN A 231 12.47 18.92 -14.11
C GLN A 231 13.39 19.69 -13.15
N ARG A 232 12.99 19.83 -11.88
CA ARG A 232 13.81 20.49 -10.84
C ARG A 232 15.18 19.82 -10.69
N ARG A 233 15.22 18.48 -10.64
CA ARG A 233 16.47 17.71 -10.59
C ARG A 233 17.34 18.01 -11.82
N LYS A 234 16.77 17.91 -13.02
CA LYS A 234 17.48 18.18 -14.27
C LYS A 234 18.07 19.59 -14.31
N GLN A 235 17.32 20.61 -13.89
CA GLN A 235 17.79 22.00 -13.81
C GLN A 235 18.93 22.19 -12.80
N ALA A 236 18.95 21.39 -11.73
CA ALA A 236 20.02 21.35 -10.74
C ALA A 236 21.24 20.50 -11.16
N GLY A 237 21.24 19.92 -12.37
CA GLY A 237 22.29 19.02 -12.85
C GLY A 237 22.19 17.59 -12.27
N ASP A 238 21.10 17.27 -11.58
CA ASP A 238 20.80 15.95 -11.06
C ASP A 238 19.97 15.16 -12.10
N LEU A 239 20.58 14.12 -12.68
CA LEU A 239 19.95 13.31 -13.73
C LEU A 239 19.30 12.03 -13.19
N ARG A 240 19.10 11.91 -11.87
CA ARG A 240 18.50 10.72 -11.26
C ARG A 240 17.02 10.60 -11.68
N PRO A 241 16.62 9.52 -12.37
CA PRO A 241 15.21 9.31 -12.72
C PRO A 241 14.38 8.94 -11.49
N ILE A 242 13.06 9.11 -11.59
CA ILE A 242 12.10 8.49 -10.67
C ILE A 242 11.44 7.32 -11.41
N PRO A 243 11.97 6.09 -11.31
CA PRO A 243 11.34 4.94 -11.95
C PRO A 243 9.92 4.73 -11.41
N PHE A 244 9.06 4.17 -12.26
CA PHE A 244 7.71 3.79 -11.86
C PHE A 244 7.35 2.38 -12.31
N ARG A 245 6.42 1.75 -11.59
CA ARG A 245 5.68 0.58 -12.05
C ARG A 245 4.17 0.79 -11.86
N PRO A 246 3.31 0.13 -12.66
CA PRO A 246 1.84 0.22 -12.52
C PRO A 246 1.32 -0.48 -11.26
N ASP A 247 2.22 -1.10 -10.49
CA ASP A 247 1.95 -1.85 -9.27
C ASP A 247 1.01 -3.05 -9.49
N HIS A 248 -0.26 -2.93 -9.14
CA HIS A 248 -1.29 -3.94 -9.33
C HIS A 248 -2.13 -3.68 -10.58
N GLY A 249 -2.79 -4.71 -11.08
CA GLY A 249 -3.78 -4.60 -12.14
C GLY A 249 -4.86 -5.65 -12.00
N HIS A 250 -6.04 -5.37 -12.55
CA HIS A 250 -7.14 -6.33 -12.52
C HIS A 250 -6.81 -7.60 -13.31
N GLN A 251 -7.31 -8.73 -12.83
CA GLN A 251 -7.32 -9.95 -13.62
C GLN A 251 -8.43 -9.84 -14.67
N MET A 252 -8.07 -9.79 -15.94
CA MET A 252 -8.99 -9.52 -17.04
C MET A 252 -8.62 -10.29 -18.30
N LEU A 253 -9.56 -10.42 -19.24
CA LEU A 253 -9.38 -11.14 -20.51
C LEU A 253 -8.82 -12.56 -20.28
N ASP A 254 -7.80 -12.98 -21.04
CA ASP A 254 -7.19 -14.30 -20.96
C ASP A 254 -6.67 -14.66 -19.57
N ASP A 255 -6.32 -13.66 -18.75
CA ASP A 255 -5.82 -13.90 -17.40
C ASP A 255 -6.93 -14.42 -16.45
N LEU A 256 -8.22 -14.20 -16.74
CA LEU A 256 -9.34 -14.77 -15.98
C LEU A 256 -9.39 -16.29 -16.02
N ARG A 257 -8.77 -16.92 -17.02
CA ARG A 257 -8.70 -18.37 -17.19
C ARG A 257 -7.45 -19.00 -16.57
N LYS A 258 -6.63 -18.21 -15.87
CA LYS A 258 -5.35 -18.62 -15.31
C LYS A 258 -5.40 -18.57 -13.79
N LYS A 259 -4.63 -19.45 -13.14
CA LYS A 259 -4.19 -19.23 -11.76
C LYS A 259 -3.11 -18.16 -11.80
N THR A 260 -3.39 -16.99 -11.21
CA THR A 260 -2.49 -15.83 -11.21
C THR A 260 -1.98 -15.55 -9.79
N ASN A 261 -0.89 -14.78 -9.72
CA ASN A 261 -0.53 -14.11 -8.47
C ASN A 261 -1.54 -12.94 -8.28
N PRO A 262 -2.27 -12.88 -7.15
CA PRO A 262 -3.29 -11.85 -6.89
C PRO A 262 -2.80 -10.43 -7.17
N GLY A 263 -3.44 -9.72 -8.10
CA GLY A 263 -3.07 -8.35 -8.52
C GLY A 263 -1.87 -8.25 -9.47
N TYR A 264 -1.20 -9.37 -9.78
CA TYR A 264 0.02 -9.43 -10.60
C TYR A 264 -0.19 -10.13 -11.96
N SER A 265 -1.44 -10.29 -12.40
CA SER A 265 -1.75 -10.64 -13.79
C SER A 265 -1.10 -9.65 -14.77
N ALA A 266 -0.88 -10.08 -16.01
CA ALA A 266 -0.12 -9.30 -16.98
C ALA A 266 -0.99 -8.22 -17.64
N ILE A 267 -2.20 -8.59 -18.09
CA ILE A 267 -3.02 -7.74 -18.96
C ILE A 267 -3.49 -6.48 -18.23
N GLY A 268 -3.97 -6.61 -16.98
CA GLY A 268 -4.39 -5.45 -16.19
C GLY A 268 -3.24 -4.49 -15.86
N ARG A 269 -2.05 -5.01 -15.55
CA ARG A 269 -0.87 -4.16 -15.30
C ARG A 269 -0.33 -3.51 -16.57
N LEU A 270 -0.37 -4.21 -17.69
CA LEU A 270 -0.07 -3.65 -19.01
C LEU A 270 -1.00 -2.48 -19.33
N LYS A 271 -2.31 -2.63 -19.09
CA LYS A 271 -3.31 -1.57 -19.25
C LYS A 271 -2.96 -0.35 -18.40
N GLY A 272 -2.73 -0.54 -17.10
CA GLY A 272 -2.36 0.54 -16.19
C GLY A 272 -1.05 1.26 -16.59
N MET A 273 -0.04 0.49 -17.01
CA MET A 273 1.21 1.03 -17.54
C MET A 273 0.95 1.89 -18.79
N ALA A 274 0.10 1.43 -19.70
CA ALA A 274 -0.25 2.17 -20.91
C ALA A 274 -1.00 3.46 -20.59
N GLU A 275 -1.91 3.45 -19.62
CA GLU A 275 -2.66 4.61 -19.14
C GLU A 275 -1.72 5.68 -18.56
N VAL A 276 -0.88 5.30 -17.60
CA VAL A 276 0.05 6.23 -16.92
C VAL A 276 1.09 6.79 -17.89
N ARG A 277 1.64 5.96 -18.80
CA ARG A 277 2.54 6.41 -19.87
C ARG A 277 1.88 7.47 -20.78
N GLY A 278 0.59 7.32 -21.09
CA GLY A 278 -0.15 8.30 -21.87
C GLY A 278 -0.28 9.65 -21.15
N VAL A 279 -0.60 9.61 -19.84
CA VAL A 279 -0.66 10.81 -18.99
C VAL A 279 0.71 11.50 -18.91
N GLU A 280 1.76 10.75 -18.65
CA GLU A 280 3.14 11.25 -18.56
C GLU A 280 3.57 11.94 -19.87
N LEU A 281 3.39 11.26 -21.01
CA LEU A 281 3.78 11.80 -22.32
C LEU A 281 3.02 13.09 -22.66
N ALA A 282 1.71 13.12 -22.41
CA ALA A 282 0.90 14.30 -22.66
C ALA A 282 1.35 15.49 -21.81
N LEU A 283 1.67 15.27 -20.52
CA LEU A 283 2.20 16.31 -19.63
C LEU A 283 3.59 16.79 -20.07
N LYS A 284 4.48 15.88 -20.48
CA LYS A 284 5.80 16.25 -21.06
C LYS A 284 5.64 17.13 -22.30
N MET A 285 4.77 16.75 -23.24
CA MET A 285 4.55 17.53 -24.46
C MET A 285 3.93 18.91 -24.23
N THR A 286 3.12 19.08 -23.18
CA THR A 286 2.32 20.29 -22.97
C THR A 286 2.86 21.22 -21.90
N LYS A 287 3.64 20.70 -20.93
CA LYS A 287 4.13 21.47 -19.78
C LYS A 287 5.63 21.32 -19.51
N TYR A 288 6.22 20.16 -19.81
CA TYR A 288 7.61 19.85 -19.49
C TYR A 288 8.40 19.40 -20.75
N PRO A 289 8.44 20.19 -21.84
CA PRO A 289 9.03 19.77 -23.11
C PRO A 289 10.53 19.49 -23.01
N GLU A 290 11.22 20.07 -22.03
CA GLU A 290 12.61 19.77 -21.72
C GLU A 290 12.85 18.39 -21.10
N LEU A 291 11.81 17.66 -20.66
CA LEU A 291 11.91 16.27 -20.19
C LEU A 291 11.69 15.23 -21.30
N LEU A 292 11.48 15.67 -22.54
CA LEU A 292 11.43 14.80 -23.73
C LEU A 292 12.83 14.37 -24.19
#